data_AF-Q1RJ95-F1
#
_entry.id   AF-Q1RJ95-F1
#
_cell.length_a   1.000
_cell.length_b   1.000
_cell.length_c   1.000
_cell.angle_alpha   90.00
_cell.angle_beta   90.00
_cell.angle_gamma   90.00
#
_symmetry.space_group_name_H-M   'P 1'
#
loop_
_entity.id
_entity.type
_entity.pdbx_description
1 polymer ?
#
loop_
_entity_poly.entity_id
_entity_poly.type
_entity_poly.pdbx_seq_one_letter_code
_entity_poly.pdbx_strand_id
1 'polypeptide(L)'
;MSALKDLITLEKDARDYGFDWSDYEMILEQVIDECREIKEAIENGEAIVNSVKLEYKERGAKPINNRRATSDDVGEFKSIDYKERVQEEIGDLLHTAISLCRFLEFDVEETLNKTSTKFAKRMEAVKTLTRKHNLPNLQGQSTEFLLKLWKEAKEMAKEKY
;
A
#
# COMPACT_ATOMS: atom_id res chain seq x y z
N MET A 1 -5.04 -14.48 -18.57
CA MET A 1 -5.09 -14.92 -17.16
C MET A 1 -5.06 -13.68 -16.27
N SER A 2 -5.43 -13.78 -15.00
CA SER A 2 -5.28 -12.66 -14.05
C SER A 2 -3.89 -12.72 -13.42
N ALA A 3 -3.33 -11.57 -13.03
CA ALA A 3 -1.99 -11.50 -12.41
C ALA A 3 -1.83 -12.45 -11.20
N LEU A 4 -2.88 -12.62 -10.40
CA LEU A 4 -2.90 -13.58 -9.29
C LEU A 4 -2.73 -15.03 -9.77
N LYS A 5 -3.39 -15.43 -10.87
CA LYS A 5 -3.25 -16.80 -11.41
C LYS A 5 -1.86 -17.04 -11.98
N ASP A 6 -1.28 -16.03 -12.61
CA ASP A 6 0.07 -16.10 -13.16
C ASP A 6 1.09 -16.27 -12.01
N LEU A 7 0.98 -15.47 -10.95
CA LEU A 7 1.79 -15.59 -9.73
C LEU A 7 1.68 -16.98 -9.09
N ILE A 8 0.45 -17.47 -8.92
CA ILE A 8 0.18 -18.79 -8.32
C ILE A 8 0.83 -19.91 -9.14
N THR A 9 0.84 -19.76 -10.47
CA THR A 9 1.44 -20.73 -11.38
C THR A 9 2.96 -20.70 -11.27
N LEU A 10 3.57 -19.51 -11.20
CA LEU A 10 5.01 -19.34 -11.04
C LEU A 10 5.53 -19.91 -9.71
N GLU A 11 4.84 -19.65 -8.59
CA GLU A 11 5.22 -20.24 -7.29
C GLU A 11 5.13 -21.77 -7.30
N LYS A 12 4.15 -22.32 -8.02
CA LYS A 12 4.03 -23.78 -8.17
C LYS A 12 5.20 -24.33 -8.96
N ASP A 13 5.55 -23.69 -10.09
CA ASP A 13 6.69 -24.09 -10.91
C ASP A 13 8.00 -24.02 -10.12
N ALA A 14 8.21 -22.95 -9.34
CA ALA A 14 9.36 -22.80 -8.45
C ALA A 14 9.44 -23.93 -7.41
N ARG A 15 8.32 -24.25 -6.74
CA ARG A 15 8.24 -25.38 -5.80
C ARG A 15 8.52 -26.72 -6.48
N ASP A 16 7.92 -26.97 -7.63
CA ASP A 16 8.12 -28.21 -8.40
C ASP A 16 9.59 -28.36 -8.85
N TYR A 17 10.31 -27.24 -9.02
CA TYR A 17 11.76 -27.17 -9.26
C TYR A 17 12.62 -27.36 -7.99
N GLY A 18 12.00 -27.40 -6.80
CA GLY A 18 12.68 -27.52 -5.51
C GLY A 18 13.10 -26.18 -4.88
N PHE A 19 12.61 -25.06 -5.40
CA PHE A 19 12.76 -23.73 -4.81
C PHE A 19 11.49 -23.36 -4.04
N ASP A 20 11.46 -23.72 -2.75
CA ASP A 20 10.30 -23.50 -1.87
C ASP A 20 10.75 -23.00 -0.49
N TRP A 21 9.80 -22.46 0.27
CA TRP A 21 10.02 -21.99 1.64
C TRP A 21 10.17 -23.18 2.60
N SER A 22 11.11 -23.08 3.55
CA SER A 22 11.32 -24.17 4.52
C SER A 22 10.28 -24.16 5.64
N ASP A 23 9.85 -22.98 6.07
CA ASP A 23 8.83 -22.76 7.10
C ASP A 23 8.12 -21.40 6.92
N TYR A 24 7.09 -21.16 7.72
CA TYR A 24 6.33 -19.90 7.68
C TYR A 24 7.11 -18.72 8.30
N GLU A 25 8.14 -18.98 9.10
CA GLU A 25 8.93 -17.93 9.76
C GLU A 25 9.79 -17.22 8.73
N MET A 26 10.42 -17.96 7.80
CA MET A 26 11.14 -17.37 6.67
C MET A 26 10.29 -16.41 5.84
N ILE A 27 9.03 -16.77 5.60
CA ILE A 27 8.11 -15.93 4.82
C ILE A 27 7.75 -14.67 5.62
N LEU A 28 7.53 -14.80 6.93
CA LEU A 28 7.25 -13.65 7.80
C LEU A 28 8.46 -12.71 7.91
N GLU A 29 9.68 -13.25 7.94
CA GLU A 29 10.91 -12.46 7.86
C GLU A 29 10.97 -11.67 6.56
N GLN A 30 10.71 -12.33 5.42
CA GLN A 30 10.64 -11.64 4.12
C GLN A 30 9.58 -10.53 4.13
N VAL A 31 8.37 -10.75 4.66
CA VAL A 31 7.34 -9.69 4.78
C VAL A 31 7.86 -8.47 5.53
N ILE A 32 8.65 -8.68 6.57
CA ILE A 32 9.23 -7.59 7.36
C ILE A 32 10.31 -6.87 6.55
N ASP A 33 11.14 -7.60 5.80
CA ASP A 33 12.15 -7.04 4.91
C ASP A 33 11.51 -6.18 3.81
N GLU A 34 10.48 -6.66 3.13
CA GLU A 34 9.77 -5.84 2.12
C GLU A 34 9.17 -4.57 2.72
N CYS A 35 8.68 -4.62 3.96
CA CYS A 35 8.22 -3.42 4.65
C CYS A 35 9.36 -2.42 4.94
N ARG A 36 10.57 -2.91 5.21
CA ARG A 36 11.76 -2.05 5.39
C ARG A 36 12.17 -1.44 4.05
N GLU A 37 12.21 -2.22 2.99
CA GLU A 37 12.58 -1.74 1.65
C GLU A 37 11.60 -0.67 1.14
N ILE A 38 10.29 -0.86 1.31
CA ILE A 38 9.28 0.17 1.01
C ILE A 38 9.59 1.48 1.77
N LYS A 39 9.89 1.36 3.07
CA LYS A 39 10.16 2.52 3.91
C LYS A 39 11.42 3.26 3.44
N GLU A 40 12.49 2.53 3.17
CA GLU A 40 13.75 3.09 2.67
C GLU A 40 13.57 3.76 1.31
N ALA A 41 12.83 3.15 0.39
CA ALA A 41 12.53 3.71 -0.93
C ALA A 41 11.76 5.05 -0.82
N ILE A 42 10.80 5.16 0.11
CA ILE A 42 10.07 6.40 0.37
C ILE A 42 10.99 7.48 0.96
N GLU A 43 11.76 7.14 2.00
CA GLU A 43 12.65 8.09 2.69
C GLU A 43 13.73 8.63 1.75
N ASN A 44 14.31 7.77 0.91
CA ASN A 44 15.27 8.16 -0.13
C ASN A 44 14.64 9.08 -1.18
N GLY A 45 13.42 8.79 -1.62
CA GLY A 45 12.66 9.65 -2.54
C GLY A 45 12.40 11.05 -1.96
N GLU A 46 11.98 11.13 -0.69
CA GLU A 46 11.75 12.41 -0.01
C GLU A 46 13.04 13.22 0.17
N ALA A 47 14.16 12.56 0.51
CA ALA A 47 15.46 13.21 0.64
C ALA A 47 15.91 13.88 -0.68
N ILE A 48 15.76 13.18 -1.81
CA ILE A 48 16.08 13.72 -3.14
C ILE A 48 15.17 14.90 -3.49
N VAL A 49 13.86 14.78 -3.26
CA VAL A 49 12.91 15.88 -3.54
C VAL A 49 13.24 17.12 -2.71
N ASN A 50 13.64 16.93 -1.45
CA ASN A 50 14.01 18.02 -0.55
C ASN A 50 15.34 18.68 -0.95
N SER A 51 16.36 17.92 -1.35
CA SER A 51 17.63 18.47 -1.83
C SER A 51 17.46 19.30 -3.10
N VAL A 52 16.65 18.81 -4.05
CA VAL A 52 16.34 19.53 -5.29
C VAL A 52 15.58 20.83 -4.98
N LYS A 53 14.57 20.80 -4.11
CA LYS A 53 13.85 22.02 -3.69
C LYS A 53 14.76 23.06 -3.04
N LEU A 54 15.74 22.64 -2.25
CA LEU A 54 16.73 23.52 -1.63
C LEU A 54 17.61 24.18 -2.70
N GLU A 55 18.16 23.42 -3.66
CA GLU A 55 18.97 23.97 -4.76
C GLU A 55 18.20 25.02 -5.59
N TYR A 56 16.92 24.79 -5.89
CA TYR A 56 16.08 25.78 -6.60
C TYR A 56 15.91 27.08 -5.80
N LYS A 57 15.72 26.95 -4.48
CA LYS A 57 15.55 28.08 -3.56
C LYS A 57 16.84 28.90 -3.45
N GLU A 58 17.99 28.23 -3.39
CA GLU A 58 19.32 28.88 -3.34
C GLU A 58 19.69 29.58 -4.65
N ARG A 59 19.30 29.02 -5.80
CA ARG A 59 19.51 29.64 -7.12
C ARG A 59 18.56 30.81 -7.42
N GLY A 60 17.65 31.17 -6.50
CA GLY A 60 16.68 32.25 -6.69
C GLY A 60 15.65 31.98 -7.81
N ALA A 61 15.55 30.73 -8.27
CA ALA A 61 14.63 30.33 -9.32
C ALA A 61 13.23 30.13 -8.73
N LYS A 62 12.21 30.78 -9.30
CA LYS A 62 10.82 30.58 -8.86
C LYS A 62 10.35 29.18 -9.29
N PRO A 63 9.63 28.44 -8.42
CA PRO A 63 9.08 27.14 -8.80
C PRO A 63 8.11 27.33 -9.98
N ILE A 64 8.27 26.49 -11.00
CA ILE A 64 7.39 26.49 -12.18
C ILE A 64 6.03 25.94 -11.74
N ASN A 65 5.16 26.83 -11.28
CA ASN A 65 3.80 26.47 -10.90
C ASN A 65 2.91 26.55 -12.15
N ASN A 66 2.61 25.38 -12.70
CA ASN A 66 1.48 25.15 -13.61
C ASN A 66 1.56 25.80 -15.01
N ARG A 67 2.50 25.33 -15.83
CA ARG A 67 2.23 25.08 -17.25
C ARG A 67 2.58 23.63 -17.50
N ARG A 68 1.88 22.96 -18.44
CA ARG A 68 2.39 21.74 -19.07
C ARG A 68 3.84 22.00 -19.42
N ALA A 69 4.76 21.49 -18.61
CA ALA A 69 6.15 21.43 -18.98
C ALA A 69 6.17 20.47 -20.17
N THR A 70 6.37 21.02 -21.36
CA THR A 70 6.85 20.22 -22.48
C THR A 70 8.14 19.56 -22.01
N SER A 71 8.32 18.31 -22.40
CA SER A 71 9.38 17.38 -22.01
C SER A 71 10.83 17.89 -22.14
N ASP A 72 11.03 19.11 -22.64
CA ASP A 72 12.30 19.49 -23.26
C ASP A 72 13.09 20.56 -22.48
N ASP A 73 12.54 21.18 -21.42
CA ASP A 73 13.19 22.31 -20.71
C ASP A 73 13.43 22.11 -19.20
N VAL A 74 13.12 20.94 -18.65
CA VAL A 74 13.54 20.55 -17.31
C VAL A 74 14.34 19.27 -17.48
N GLY A 75 15.67 19.37 -17.50
CA GLY A 75 16.53 18.20 -17.62
C GLY A 75 16.11 17.13 -16.62
N GLU A 76 15.52 16.04 -17.12
CA GLU A 76 15.76 14.62 -16.85
C GLU A 76 16.35 14.20 -15.48
N PHE A 77 16.09 14.93 -14.39
CA PHE A 77 16.71 14.66 -13.10
C PHE A 77 15.76 13.88 -12.18
N LYS A 78 16.03 12.57 -12.07
CA LYS A 78 15.80 11.66 -10.92
C LYS A 78 14.38 11.47 -10.35
N SER A 79 13.36 12.20 -10.81
CA SER A 79 12.01 12.08 -10.23
C SER A 79 11.22 10.83 -10.65
N ILE A 80 11.72 10.07 -11.64
CA ILE A 80 11.03 8.89 -12.21
C ILE A 80 11.38 7.59 -11.48
N ASP A 81 12.56 7.48 -10.85
CA ASP A 81 13.09 6.21 -10.35
C ASP A 81 12.48 5.76 -9.00
N TYR A 82 12.31 6.66 -8.02
CA TYR A 82 11.91 6.22 -6.66
C TYR A 82 10.46 5.72 -6.58
N LYS A 83 9.53 6.23 -7.41
CA LYS A 83 8.14 5.74 -7.42
C LYS A 83 8.05 4.36 -8.02
N GLU A 84 8.84 4.08 -9.05
CA GLU A 84 8.97 2.75 -9.63
C GLU A 84 9.56 1.79 -8.60
N ARG A 85 10.61 2.21 -7.87
CA ARG A 85 11.16 1.41 -6.77
C ARG A 85 10.13 1.13 -5.68
N VAL A 86 9.42 2.15 -5.18
CA VAL A 86 8.35 1.94 -4.18
C VAL A 86 7.27 0.98 -4.70
N GLN A 87 6.93 1.06 -5.98
CA GLN A 87 5.96 0.14 -6.58
C GLN A 87 6.50 -1.30 -6.67
N GLU A 88 7.79 -1.48 -6.94
CA GLU A 88 8.49 -2.77 -6.93
C GLU A 88 8.39 -3.42 -5.55
N GLU A 89 8.81 -2.72 -4.48
CA GLU A 89 8.79 -3.29 -3.12
C GLU A 89 7.36 -3.58 -2.63
N ILE A 90 6.38 -2.76 -3.03
CA ILE A 90 4.96 -3.05 -2.75
C ILE A 90 4.54 -4.34 -3.48
N GLY A 91 5.03 -4.57 -4.70
CA GLY A 91 4.84 -5.80 -5.44
C GLY A 91 5.39 -7.02 -4.69
N ASP A 92 6.61 -6.91 -4.17
CA ASP A 92 7.27 -7.98 -3.43
C ASP A 92 6.60 -8.26 -2.08
N LEU A 93 6.12 -7.22 -1.38
CA LEU A 93 5.28 -7.38 -0.18
C LEU A 93 3.97 -8.12 -0.50
N LEU A 94 3.30 -7.76 -1.61
CA LEU A 94 2.06 -8.42 -2.03
C LEU A 94 2.32 -9.89 -2.41
N HIS A 95 3.39 -10.15 -3.15
CA HIS A 95 3.80 -11.50 -3.52
C HIS A 95 4.06 -12.34 -2.27
N THR A 96 4.89 -11.86 -1.34
CA THR A 96 5.24 -12.58 -0.12
C THR A 96 4.01 -12.85 0.77
N ALA A 97 3.06 -11.90 0.85
CA ALA A 97 1.80 -12.13 1.56
C ALA A 97 0.93 -13.22 0.91
N ILE A 98 0.94 -13.32 -0.42
CA ILE A 98 0.26 -14.38 -1.17
C ILE A 98 0.97 -15.71 -0.94
N SER A 99 2.31 -15.74 -0.97
CA SER A 99 3.11 -16.93 -0.65
C SER A 99 2.78 -17.46 0.75
N LEU A 100 2.69 -16.58 1.75
CA LEU A 100 2.30 -16.96 3.12
C LEU A 100 0.89 -17.57 3.17
N CYS A 101 -0.07 -16.93 2.49
CA CYS A 101 -1.44 -17.42 2.40
C CYS A 101 -1.48 -18.86 1.89
N ARG A 102 -0.70 -19.16 0.84
CA ARG A 102 -0.64 -20.49 0.24
C ARG A 102 0.18 -21.49 1.03
N PHE A 103 1.27 -21.07 1.65
CA PHE A 103 2.07 -21.91 2.54
C PHE A 103 1.22 -22.43 3.70
N LEU A 104 0.30 -21.60 4.20
CA LEU A 104 -0.67 -21.96 5.24
C LEU A 104 -1.96 -22.61 4.68
N GLU A 105 -1.96 -23.03 3.41
CA GLU A 105 -3.07 -23.71 2.74
C GLU A 105 -4.39 -22.91 2.68
N PHE A 106 -4.32 -21.58 2.72
CA PHE A 106 -5.49 -20.73 2.53
C PHE A 106 -5.72 -20.40 1.06
N ASP A 107 -7.00 -20.30 0.67
CA ASP A 107 -7.38 -19.79 -0.64
C ASP A 107 -7.24 -18.26 -0.68
N VAL A 108 -6.45 -17.76 -1.64
CA VAL A 108 -6.11 -16.34 -1.74
C VAL A 108 -7.32 -15.49 -2.11
N GLU A 109 -8.15 -15.94 -3.06
CA GLU A 109 -9.33 -15.20 -3.50
C GLU A 109 -10.38 -15.15 -2.38
N GLU A 110 -10.62 -16.26 -1.69
CA GLU A 110 -11.50 -16.33 -0.53
C GLU A 110 -11.00 -15.42 0.61
N THR A 111 -9.70 -15.43 0.88
CA THR A 111 -9.08 -14.58 1.92
C THR A 111 -9.26 -13.08 1.61
N LEU A 112 -9.06 -12.68 0.37
CA LEU A 112 -9.31 -11.32 -0.09
C LEU A 112 -10.80 -10.96 -0.04
N ASN A 113 -11.69 -11.89 -0.42
CA ASN A 113 -13.14 -11.70 -0.37
C ASN A 113 -13.65 -11.53 1.07
N LYS A 114 -13.15 -12.33 2.01
CA LYS A 114 -13.45 -12.21 3.45
C LYS A 114 -13.03 -10.84 3.98
N THR A 115 -11.82 -10.38 3.61
CA THR A 115 -11.33 -9.06 4.02
C THR A 115 -12.15 -7.92 3.43
N SER A 116 -12.49 -8.00 2.15
CA SER A 116 -13.33 -7.01 1.45
C SER A 116 -14.73 -6.93 2.05
N THR A 117 -15.36 -8.08 2.33
CA THR A 117 -16.68 -8.15 2.98
C THR A 117 -16.64 -7.51 4.38
N LYS A 118 -15.62 -7.83 5.17
CA LYS A 118 -15.41 -7.26 6.51
C LYS A 118 -15.20 -5.74 6.45
N PHE A 119 -14.43 -5.24 5.47
CA PHE A 119 -14.24 -3.82 5.25
C PHE A 119 -15.54 -3.12 4.85
N ALA A 120 -16.31 -3.68 3.90
CA ALA A 120 -17.60 -3.14 3.48
C ALA A 120 -18.57 -3.00 4.65
N LYS A 121 -18.70 -4.03 5.50
CA LYS A 121 -19.53 -3.99 6.72
C LYS A 121 -19.11 -2.88 7.67
N ARG A 122 -17.80 -2.70 7.90
CA ARG A 122 -17.27 -1.62 8.74
C ARG A 122 -17.53 -0.25 8.13
N MET A 123 -17.40 -0.10 6.81
CA MET A 123 -17.69 1.16 6.13
C MET A 123 -19.17 1.54 6.20
N GLU A 124 -20.10 0.60 6.15
CA GLU A 124 -21.52 0.88 6.39
C GLU A 124 -21.81 1.31 7.83
N ALA A 125 -21.10 0.73 8.81
CA ALA A 125 -21.17 1.18 10.20
C ALA A 125 -20.60 2.60 10.36
N VAL A 126 -19.46 2.91 9.73
CA VAL A 126 -18.90 4.27 9.66
C VAL A 126 -19.94 5.24 9.11
N LYS A 127 -20.56 4.96 7.94
CA LYS A 127 -21.60 5.83 7.35
C LYS A 127 -22.78 6.06 8.30
N THR A 128 -23.18 5.03 9.04
CA THR A 128 -24.25 5.14 10.04
C THR A 128 -23.86 6.06 11.19
N LEU A 129 -22.64 5.92 11.72
CA LEU A 129 -22.11 6.78 12.79
C LEU A 129 -21.97 8.23 12.30
N THR A 130 -21.45 8.44 11.09
CA THR A 130 -21.33 9.78 10.47
C THR A 130 -22.70 10.48 10.41
N ARG A 131 -23.77 9.76 10.03
CA ARG A 131 -25.14 10.30 10.05
C ARG A 131 -25.63 10.64 11.45
N LYS A 132 -25.32 9.81 12.47
CA LYS A 132 -25.65 10.11 13.89
C LYS A 132 -24.97 11.38 14.39
N HIS A 133 -23.78 11.69 13.87
CA HIS A 133 -23.07 12.92 14.16
C HIS A 133 -23.52 14.13 13.31
N ASN A 134 -24.56 13.99 12.48
CA ASN A 134 -25.03 15.01 11.53
C ASN A 134 -23.95 15.49 10.56
N LEU A 135 -23.00 14.61 10.22
CA LEU A 135 -21.94 14.89 9.27
C LEU A 135 -22.32 14.36 7.87
N PRO A 136 -22.10 15.13 6.78
CA PRO A 136 -22.33 14.65 5.43
C PRO A 136 -21.22 13.69 4.95
N ASN A 137 -20.00 13.89 5.43
CA ASN A 137 -18.82 13.08 5.14
C ASN A 137 -17.76 13.31 6.25
N LEU A 138 -16.57 12.73 6.09
CA LEU A 138 -15.47 12.80 7.05
C LEU A 138 -14.36 13.80 6.65
N GLN A 139 -14.55 14.60 5.61
CA GLN A 139 -13.57 15.59 5.19
C GLN A 139 -13.41 16.66 6.27
N GLY A 140 -12.16 17.05 6.52
CA GLY A 140 -11.80 18.05 7.53
C GLY A 140 -11.91 17.58 8.98
N GLN A 141 -12.26 16.31 9.23
CA GLN A 141 -12.27 15.76 10.58
C GLN A 141 -10.86 15.42 11.06
N SER A 142 -10.64 15.50 12.38
CA SER A 142 -9.35 15.16 12.98
C SER A 142 -9.06 13.66 12.89
N THR A 143 -7.78 13.29 12.80
CA THR A 143 -7.33 11.89 12.82
C THR A 143 -7.85 11.16 14.06
N GLU A 144 -7.86 11.82 15.22
CA GLU A 144 -8.41 11.26 16.46
C GLU A 144 -9.89 10.89 16.31
N PHE A 145 -10.69 11.76 15.69
CA PHE A 145 -12.10 11.49 15.43
C PHE A 145 -12.27 10.32 14.44
N LEU A 146 -11.48 10.28 13.36
CA LEU A 146 -11.50 9.17 12.39
C LEU A 146 -11.17 7.83 13.05
N LEU A 147 -10.15 7.80 13.91
CA LEU A 147 -9.75 6.60 14.66
C LEU A 147 -10.84 6.16 15.65
N LYS A 148 -11.47 7.11 16.36
CA LYS A 148 -12.60 6.83 17.24
C LYS A 148 -13.77 6.21 16.46
N LEU A 149 -14.16 6.82 15.35
CA LEU A 149 -15.25 6.35 14.51
C LEU A 149 -14.97 4.96 13.94
N TRP A 150 -13.74 4.70 13.52
CA TRP A 150 -13.33 3.39 13.03
C TRP A 150 -13.39 2.32 14.13
N LYS A 151 -12.96 2.66 15.35
CA LYS A 151 -13.06 1.75 16.50
C LYS A 151 -14.52 1.39 16.79
N GLU A 152 -15.42 2.36 16.83
CA GLU A 152 -16.85 2.13 17.03
C GLU A 152 -17.47 1.29 15.90
N ALA A 153 -17.11 1.60 14.65
CA ALA A 153 -17.58 0.84 13.48
C ALA A 153 -17.13 -0.64 13.50
N LYS A 154 -15.94 -0.92 14.04
CA LYS A 154 -15.46 -2.29 14.23
C LYS A 154 -16.32 -3.06 15.22
N GLU A 155 -16.76 -2.45 16.31
CA GLU A 155 -17.63 -3.12 17.30
C GLU A 155 -19.04 -3.33 16.76
N MET A 156 -19.65 -2.31 16.13
CA MET A 156 -20.97 -2.44 15.49
C MET A 156 -21.01 -3.53 14.40
N ALA A 157 -19.90 -3.74 13.70
CA ALA A 157 -19.81 -4.76 12.65
C ALA A 157 -19.64 -6.19 13.21
N LYS A 158 -19.24 -6.35 14.48
CA LYS A 158 -19.14 -7.66 15.15
C LYS A 158 -20.50 -8.14 15.66
N GLU A 159 -21.33 -7.24 16.20
CA GLU A 159 -22.64 -7.54 16.80
C GLU A 159 -23.70 -8.06 15.80
N LYS A 160 -23.40 -8.05 14.49
CA LYS A 160 -24.29 -8.56 13.43
C LYS A 160 -24.06 -10.04 13.06
N TYR A 161 -23.42 -10.80 13.95
CA TYR A 161 -23.12 -12.22 13.82
C TYR A 161 -23.47 -12.94 15.13
#